data_AF-A0A1H4Q9G0-F1
#
_entry.id   AF-A0A1H4Q9G0-F1
#
_cell.length_a   1.000
_cell.length_b   1.000
_cell.length_c   1.000
_cell.angle_alpha   90.00
_cell.angle_beta   90.00
_cell.angle_gamma   90.00
#
_symmetry.space_group_name_H-M   'P 1'
#
loop_
_entity.id
_entity.type
_entity.pdbx_description
1 polymer ?
#
loop_
_entity_poly.entity_id
_entity_poly.type
_entity_poly.pdbx_seq_one_letter_code
_entity_poly.pdbx_strand_id
1 'polypeptide(L)'
;MHPDFYEPLAVAEPECADRIGMARLAKLAFDGGDLRPMWRDLIARLIDGTADAGEGLDLSLIAQLLGDKQTGLAIQQDVLKSQRLFRSPCVAKQPRLRVLALAAATDMGSNTPIEFLLEQSGIDLMILYVIPEFELPVPLPDHDVAIVIASDSEDCRAALDQIDRAAVRWPRPLLNIPRQVCNLDRDKLYRLLADIEGLVIPATIAVARGQLQEVSRSAGVLAGIATELAFPIVVRPRGSHAGVGLAKIDDGAALERYLSERQEQEFFISRFVDYSDEDGLFRKYRVVFVDGRAYACHMAIAERWDIWYLNAGMTASASKRLEEETFMHTFDIGFARRHQTVLAALVERVGLEYFMIDCAETADGSLLIFEADNTAVVHNMDPPSVFPYKSPQMHKIFDAFAAMLERRARCGRERAA
;
A
#
# COMPACT_ATOMS: atom_id res chain seq x y z
N MET A 1 -44.14 4.02 -43.60
CA MET A 1 -42.99 4.72 -43.01
C MET A 1 -43.29 4.91 -41.54
N HIS A 2 -42.86 3.98 -40.69
CA HIS A 2 -42.82 4.21 -39.24
C HIS A 2 -41.53 4.99 -38.95
N PRO A 3 -41.58 6.12 -38.24
CA PRO A 3 -40.36 6.76 -37.78
C PRO A 3 -39.84 6.01 -36.55
N ASP A 4 -38.65 5.42 -36.69
CA ASP A 4 -37.87 4.87 -35.61
C ASP A 4 -37.41 6.01 -34.68
N PHE A 5 -38.13 6.21 -33.58
CA PHE A 5 -37.64 7.00 -32.45
C PHE A 5 -36.92 6.07 -31.47
N TYR A 6 -35.69 5.72 -31.79
CA TYR A 6 -34.72 5.20 -30.83
C TYR A 6 -33.49 6.11 -30.85
N GLU A 7 -33.65 7.33 -30.34
CA GLU A 7 -32.50 8.05 -29.77
C GLU A 7 -32.21 7.40 -28.40
N PRO A 8 -31.00 6.85 -28.18
CA PRO A 8 -30.62 6.42 -26.84
C PRO A 8 -30.63 7.65 -25.93
N LEU A 9 -31.47 7.64 -24.90
CA LEU A 9 -31.38 8.59 -23.79
C LEU A 9 -29.94 8.54 -23.29
N ALA A 10 -29.19 9.64 -23.45
CA ALA A 10 -27.85 9.77 -22.92
C ALA A 10 -27.94 9.59 -21.40
N VAL A 11 -27.50 8.44 -20.90
CA VAL A 11 -27.44 8.19 -19.46
C VAL A 11 -26.36 9.12 -18.92
N ALA A 12 -26.75 10.04 -18.05
CA ALA A 12 -25.83 11.03 -17.49
C ALA A 12 -24.66 10.30 -16.79
N GLU A 13 -23.43 10.70 -17.09
CA GLU A 13 -22.26 10.20 -16.38
C GLU A 13 -22.38 10.55 -14.89
N PRO A 14 -21.89 9.67 -13.99
CA PRO A 14 -21.89 9.97 -12.56
C PRO A 14 -21.14 11.27 -12.28
N GLU A 15 -21.75 12.15 -11.50
CA GLU A 15 -21.14 13.41 -11.09
C GLU A 15 -19.81 13.14 -10.36
N CYS A 16 -18.77 13.89 -10.69
CA CYS A 16 -17.41 13.69 -10.18
C CYS A 16 -16.93 14.98 -9.51
N ALA A 17 -16.54 14.90 -8.24
CA ALA A 17 -16.07 16.04 -7.48
C ALA A 17 -14.54 16.17 -7.56
N ASP A 18 -14.05 17.35 -7.95
CA ASP A 18 -12.61 17.63 -7.97
C ASP A 18 -12.08 17.83 -6.53
N ARG A 19 -10.82 17.46 -6.29
CA ARG A 19 -10.17 17.61 -4.98
C ARG A 19 -8.71 18.04 -5.09
N ILE A 20 -8.10 18.45 -3.99
CA ILE A 20 -6.65 18.72 -3.84
C ILE A 20 -5.87 17.40 -3.89
N GLY A 21 -6.33 16.37 -3.18
CA GLY A 21 -5.76 15.02 -3.25
C GLY A 21 -4.66 14.70 -2.22
N MET A 22 -4.43 13.39 -2.05
CA MET A 22 -3.41 12.81 -1.19
C MET A 22 -2.01 13.32 -1.49
N ALA A 23 -1.58 13.31 -2.76
CA ALA A 23 -0.19 13.60 -3.10
C ALA A 23 0.22 15.03 -2.70
N ARG A 24 -0.63 16.01 -2.99
CA ARG A 24 -0.39 17.43 -2.70
C ARG A 24 -0.47 17.75 -1.22
N LEU A 25 -1.50 17.25 -0.53
CA LEU A 25 -1.69 17.50 0.91
C LEU A 25 -0.60 16.83 1.75
N ALA A 26 -0.23 15.60 1.41
CA ALA A 26 0.86 14.90 2.06
C ALA A 26 2.21 15.59 1.80
N LYS A 27 2.47 16.07 0.57
CA LYS A 27 3.69 16.84 0.26
C LYS A 27 3.78 18.12 1.09
N LEU A 28 2.67 18.87 1.20
CA LEU A 28 2.62 20.09 1.98
C LEU A 28 2.94 19.82 3.47
N ALA A 29 2.35 18.77 4.06
CA ALA A 29 2.68 18.35 5.41
C ALA A 29 4.13 17.88 5.55
N PHE A 30 4.62 17.10 4.59
CA PHE A 30 5.98 16.54 4.57
C PHE A 30 7.04 17.65 4.53
N ASP A 31 6.79 18.75 3.81
CA ASP A 31 7.67 19.92 3.74
C ASP A 31 7.63 20.80 5.00
N GLY A 32 6.86 20.41 6.03
CA GLY A 32 6.67 21.18 7.27
C GLY A 32 5.63 22.28 7.14
N GLY A 33 4.80 22.27 6.09
CA GLY A 33 3.65 23.16 5.96
C GLY A 33 2.58 22.87 7.01
N ASP A 34 2.01 23.92 7.61
CA ASP A 34 0.92 23.78 8.57
C ASP A 34 -0.43 23.61 7.83
N LEU A 35 -1.06 22.45 7.97
CA LEU A 35 -2.37 22.17 7.38
C LEU A 35 -3.55 22.75 8.20
N ARG A 36 -3.33 23.21 9.43
CA ARG A 36 -4.40 23.69 10.33
C ARG A 36 -5.15 24.92 9.80
N PRO A 37 -4.54 25.89 9.10
CA PRO A 37 -5.28 26.98 8.46
C PRO A 37 -6.28 26.45 7.42
N MET A 38 -5.82 25.59 6.50
CA MET A 38 -6.67 24.98 5.49
C MET A 38 -7.80 24.15 6.12
N TRP A 39 -7.49 23.37 7.16
CA TRP A 39 -8.48 22.60 7.90
C TRP A 39 -9.59 23.48 8.49
N ARG A 40 -9.22 24.62 9.13
CA ARG A 40 -10.19 25.56 9.71
C ARG A 40 -11.07 26.20 8.64
N ASP A 41 -10.49 26.59 7.51
CA ASP A 41 -11.23 27.20 6.40
C ASP A 41 -12.24 26.21 5.79
N LEU A 42 -11.83 24.95 5.60
CA LEU A 42 -12.71 23.88 5.11
C LEU A 42 -13.81 23.54 6.13
N ILE A 43 -13.51 23.52 7.43
CA ILE A 43 -14.53 23.34 8.49
C ILE A 43 -15.56 24.46 8.47
N ALA A 44 -15.13 25.72 8.35
CA ALA A 44 -16.05 26.85 8.28
C ALA A 44 -17.00 26.71 7.09
N ARG A 45 -16.47 26.36 5.91
CA ARG A 45 -17.29 26.11 4.71
C ARG A 45 -18.24 24.93 4.87
N LEU A 46 -17.81 23.85 5.53
CA LEU A 46 -18.65 22.70 5.83
C LEU A 46 -19.81 23.08 6.75
N ILE A 47 -19.55 23.86 7.81
CA ILE A 47 -20.58 24.36 8.74
C ILE A 47 -21.56 25.28 8.02
N ASP A 48 -21.07 26.14 7.12
CA ASP A 48 -21.88 27.08 6.34
C ASP A 48 -22.64 26.39 5.19
N GLY A 49 -22.42 25.08 4.96
CA GLY A 49 -23.05 24.32 3.88
C GLY A 49 -22.56 24.69 2.47
N THR A 50 -21.37 25.29 2.37
CA THR A 50 -20.76 25.76 1.10
C THR A 50 -19.55 24.95 0.66
N ALA A 51 -19.15 23.93 1.45
CA ALA A 51 -18.12 22.99 1.05
C ALA A 51 -18.68 22.06 -0.04
N ASP A 52 -17.90 21.85 -1.08
CA ASP A 52 -18.18 20.78 -2.03
C ASP A 52 -17.73 19.42 -1.46
N ALA A 53 -18.10 18.34 -2.15
CA ALA A 53 -17.76 17.00 -1.69
C ALA A 53 -16.26 16.71 -1.71
N GLY A 54 -15.51 17.27 -2.67
CA GLY A 54 -14.06 17.06 -2.77
C GLY A 54 -13.31 17.70 -1.61
N GLU A 55 -13.72 18.91 -1.24
CA GLU A 55 -13.29 19.64 -0.07
C GLU A 55 -13.61 18.90 1.24
N GLY A 56 -14.80 18.30 1.33
CA GLY A 56 -15.14 17.42 2.45
C GLY A 56 -14.20 16.22 2.56
N LEU A 57 -13.85 15.59 1.44
CA LEU A 57 -12.92 14.47 1.41
C LEU A 57 -11.47 14.90 1.74
N ASP A 58 -11.03 16.07 1.28
CA ASP A 58 -9.73 16.63 1.64
C ASP A 58 -9.66 17.03 3.11
N LEU A 59 -10.75 17.55 3.67
CA LEU A 59 -10.87 17.83 5.10
C LEU A 59 -10.69 16.55 5.94
N SER A 60 -11.33 15.45 5.53
CA SER A 60 -11.13 14.13 6.12
C SER A 60 -9.65 13.74 6.10
N LEU A 61 -9.01 13.84 4.93
CA LEU A 61 -7.60 13.49 4.77
C LEU A 61 -6.68 14.36 5.64
N ILE A 62 -6.91 15.67 5.70
CA ILE A 62 -6.12 16.59 6.53
C ILE A 62 -6.25 16.22 8.01
N ALA A 63 -7.45 15.89 8.50
CA ALA A 63 -7.64 15.44 9.88
C ALA A 63 -6.80 14.20 10.19
N GLN A 64 -6.77 13.22 9.27
CA GLN A 64 -5.93 12.02 9.42
C GLN A 64 -4.43 12.38 9.40
N LEU A 65 -3.98 13.27 8.49
CA LEU A 65 -2.58 13.72 8.41
C LEU A 65 -2.13 14.46 9.67
N LEU A 66 -3.05 15.14 10.35
CA LEU A 66 -2.82 15.79 11.64
C LEU A 66 -2.91 14.82 12.84
N GLY A 67 -3.14 13.53 12.60
CA GLY A 67 -3.19 12.48 13.62
C GLY A 67 -4.57 12.21 14.20
N ASP A 68 -5.61 12.91 13.76
CA ASP A 68 -7.00 12.67 14.20
C ASP A 68 -7.72 11.72 13.23
N LYS A 69 -7.30 10.45 13.27
CA LYS A 69 -7.87 9.39 12.41
C LYS A 69 -9.38 9.24 12.62
N GLN A 70 -9.87 9.33 13.86
CA GLN A 70 -11.29 9.12 14.17
C GLN A 70 -12.17 10.20 13.54
N THR A 71 -11.82 11.48 13.72
CA THR A 71 -12.56 12.59 13.10
C THR A 71 -12.47 12.51 11.58
N GLY A 72 -11.28 12.23 11.04
CA GLY A 72 -11.10 12.07 9.60
C GLY A 72 -12.01 10.99 8.99
N LEU A 73 -12.10 9.81 9.62
CA LEU A 73 -12.97 8.74 9.15
C LEU A 73 -14.46 9.08 9.25
N ALA A 74 -14.89 9.77 10.32
CA ALA A 74 -16.28 10.21 10.46
C ALA A 74 -16.68 11.16 9.32
N ILE A 75 -15.83 12.16 9.01
CA ILE A 75 -16.05 13.09 7.90
C ILE A 75 -16.09 12.34 6.57
N GLN A 76 -15.17 11.39 6.36
CA GLN A 76 -15.15 10.57 5.14
C GLN A 76 -16.47 9.84 4.95
N GLN A 77 -16.94 9.13 5.98
CA GLN A 77 -18.18 8.37 5.94
C GLN A 77 -19.39 9.24 5.60
N ASP A 78 -19.45 10.46 6.13
CA ASP A 78 -20.54 11.38 5.84
C ASP A 78 -20.51 11.91 4.40
N VAL A 79 -19.34 12.32 3.91
CA VAL A 79 -19.16 12.77 2.51
C VAL A 79 -19.53 11.65 1.53
N LEU A 80 -19.11 10.42 1.84
CA LEU A 80 -19.30 9.26 0.97
C LEU A 80 -20.76 8.78 0.86
N LYS A 81 -21.67 9.27 1.73
CA LYS A 81 -23.11 9.03 1.60
C LYS A 81 -23.72 9.74 0.39
N SER A 82 -23.18 10.90 0.00
CA SER A 82 -23.69 11.70 -1.11
C SER A 82 -22.82 11.64 -2.36
N GLN A 83 -21.49 11.56 -2.21
CA GLN A 83 -20.54 11.57 -3.32
C GLN A 83 -19.49 10.47 -3.16
N ARG A 84 -19.33 9.60 -4.17
CA ARG A 84 -18.34 8.50 -4.13
C ARG A 84 -17.25 8.57 -5.20
N LEU A 85 -17.42 9.43 -6.21
CA LEU A 85 -16.49 9.58 -7.32
C LEU A 85 -15.76 10.92 -7.21
N PHE A 86 -14.44 10.87 -7.17
CA PHE A 86 -13.60 12.05 -7.03
C PHE A 86 -12.54 12.10 -8.11
N ARG A 87 -12.10 13.28 -8.50
CA ARG A 87 -11.00 13.47 -9.46
C ARG A 87 -9.81 14.12 -8.78
N SER A 88 -8.66 13.47 -8.88
CA SER A 88 -7.39 14.04 -8.44
C SER A 88 -6.84 15.03 -9.48
N PRO A 89 -6.01 16.02 -9.10
CA PRO A 89 -5.52 17.01 -10.05
C PRO A 89 -4.71 16.39 -11.19
N CYS A 90 -4.99 16.81 -12.43
CA CYS A 90 -4.22 16.43 -13.61
C CYS A 90 -3.46 17.64 -14.18
N VAL A 91 -2.18 17.45 -14.52
CA VAL A 91 -1.36 18.50 -15.17
C VAL A 91 -1.77 18.79 -16.61
N ALA A 92 -2.42 17.83 -17.29
CA ALA A 92 -2.84 17.96 -18.67
C ALA A 92 -4.29 18.47 -18.76
N LYS A 93 -4.53 19.52 -19.56
CA LYS A 93 -5.89 20.01 -19.86
C LYS A 93 -6.72 19.00 -20.65
N GLN A 94 -6.05 18.23 -21.51
CA GLN A 94 -6.64 17.14 -22.27
C GLN A 94 -5.86 15.87 -21.91
N PRO A 95 -6.36 15.08 -20.95
CA PRO A 95 -5.68 13.87 -20.53
C PRO A 95 -5.68 12.85 -21.67
N ARG A 96 -4.56 12.15 -21.83
CA ARG A 96 -4.39 11.12 -22.87
C ARG A 96 -4.94 9.75 -22.48
N LEU A 97 -5.27 9.58 -21.21
CA LEU A 97 -5.76 8.35 -20.60
C LEU A 97 -6.58 8.70 -19.36
N ARG A 98 -7.66 7.96 -19.11
CA ARG A 98 -8.47 8.02 -17.88
C ARG A 98 -8.31 6.73 -17.07
N VAL A 99 -7.87 6.87 -15.82
CA VAL A 99 -7.72 5.77 -14.86
C VAL A 99 -8.82 5.85 -13.82
N LEU A 100 -9.50 4.73 -13.57
CA LEU A 100 -10.45 4.58 -12.47
C LEU A 100 -9.85 3.74 -11.35
N ALA A 101 -9.47 4.37 -10.25
CA ALA A 101 -9.03 3.70 -9.04
C ALA A 101 -10.24 3.27 -8.20
N LEU A 102 -10.29 1.99 -7.84
CA LEU A 102 -11.32 1.42 -6.96
C LEU A 102 -10.77 1.36 -5.54
N ALA A 103 -11.28 2.25 -4.69
CA ALA A 103 -10.86 2.41 -3.30
C ALA A 103 -11.89 1.81 -2.34
N ALA A 104 -11.44 1.43 -1.15
CA ALA A 104 -12.34 1.16 -0.02
C ALA A 104 -12.51 2.43 0.84
N ALA A 105 -13.65 2.55 1.53
CA ALA A 105 -13.86 3.58 2.56
C ALA A 105 -13.09 3.21 3.84
N THR A 106 -11.81 3.54 3.86
CA THR A 106 -10.85 3.23 4.94
C THR A 106 -9.92 4.42 5.16
N ASP A 107 -8.99 4.27 6.11
CA ASP A 107 -7.97 5.27 6.37
C ASP A 107 -6.98 5.44 5.21
N MET A 108 -6.28 6.57 5.21
CA MET A 108 -5.39 6.95 4.11
C MET A 108 -4.25 5.96 3.83
N GLY A 109 -3.90 5.08 4.77
CA GLY A 109 -2.84 4.08 4.62
C GLY A 109 -3.29 2.76 3.99
N SER A 110 -4.60 2.54 3.88
CA SER A 110 -5.19 1.27 3.43
C SER A 110 -5.68 1.31 1.96
N ASN A 111 -5.44 2.42 1.27
CA ASN A 111 -5.55 2.50 -0.18
C ASN A 111 -4.19 2.91 -0.78
N THR A 112 -3.77 2.30 -1.89
CA THR A 112 -2.55 2.68 -2.61
C THR A 112 -2.65 4.14 -3.06
N PRO A 113 -1.72 5.01 -2.66
CA PRO A 113 -1.77 6.43 -3.03
C PRO A 113 -1.18 6.65 -4.43
N ILE A 114 -1.80 6.06 -5.47
CA ILE A 114 -1.31 6.13 -6.85
C ILE A 114 -1.30 7.54 -7.43
N GLU A 115 -1.90 8.52 -6.74
CA GLU A 115 -1.74 9.94 -7.04
C GLU A 115 -0.26 10.35 -7.10
N PHE A 116 0.59 9.84 -6.20
CA PHE A 116 2.03 10.15 -6.22
C PHE A 116 2.72 9.67 -7.50
N LEU A 117 2.23 8.59 -8.10
CA LEU A 117 2.80 8.00 -9.31
C LEU A 117 2.35 8.75 -10.58
N LEU A 118 1.20 9.43 -10.52
CA LEU A 118 0.52 9.98 -11.69
C LEU A 118 0.52 11.50 -11.77
N GLU A 119 0.84 12.22 -10.69
CA GLU A 119 0.69 13.68 -10.60
C GLU A 119 1.26 14.43 -11.81
N GLN A 120 2.42 14.00 -12.33
CA GLN A 120 3.12 14.66 -13.44
C GLN A 120 2.96 13.94 -14.81
N SER A 121 2.12 12.90 -14.89
CA SER A 121 2.04 12.00 -16.06
C SER A 121 1.09 12.46 -17.18
N GLY A 122 0.25 13.47 -16.91
CA GLY A 122 -0.84 13.88 -17.80
C GLY A 122 -1.94 12.84 -18.00
N ILE A 123 -2.03 11.86 -17.09
CA ILE A 123 -3.10 10.86 -17.00
C ILE A 123 -4.15 11.38 -16.02
N ASP A 124 -5.42 11.28 -16.39
CA ASP A 124 -6.53 11.64 -15.50
C ASP A 124 -6.79 10.50 -14.51
N LEU A 125 -6.97 10.84 -13.23
CA LEU A 125 -7.20 9.88 -12.16
C LEU A 125 -8.53 10.20 -11.49
N MET A 126 -9.46 9.27 -11.63
CA MET A 126 -10.71 9.24 -10.87
C MET A 126 -10.63 8.16 -9.81
N ILE A 127 -11.14 8.45 -8.62
CA ILE A 127 -11.19 7.54 -7.48
C ILE A 127 -12.66 7.28 -7.17
N LEU A 128 -13.07 6.03 -7.31
CA LEU A 128 -14.39 5.56 -6.90
C LEU A 128 -14.26 4.79 -5.59
N TYR A 129 -14.88 5.33 -4.53
CA TYR A 129 -15.03 4.62 -3.27
C TYR A 129 -16.13 3.58 -3.40
N VAL A 130 -15.77 2.31 -3.26
CA VAL A 130 -16.67 1.18 -3.23
C VAL A 130 -17.08 0.94 -1.79
N ILE A 131 -18.39 1.02 -1.54
CA ILE A 131 -18.99 1.00 -0.22
C ILE A 131 -20.07 -0.07 -0.24
N PRO A 132 -20.01 -1.10 0.62
CA PRO A 132 -20.89 -2.27 0.57
C PRO A 132 -22.39 -1.95 0.57
N GLU A 133 -22.77 -0.85 1.21
CA GLU A 133 -24.15 -0.38 1.33
C GLU A 133 -24.73 0.15 0.01
N PHE A 134 -23.89 0.43 -0.99
CA PHE A 134 -24.31 1.04 -2.24
C PHE A 134 -23.83 0.24 -3.45
N GLU A 135 -24.69 0.11 -4.45
CA GLU A 135 -24.28 -0.46 -5.73
C GLU A 135 -23.26 0.43 -6.46
N LEU A 136 -22.46 -0.20 -7.31
CA LEU A 136 -21.59 0.52 -8.24
C LEU A 136 -22.43 1.35 -9.20
N PRO A 137 -21.96 2.55 -9.60
CA PRO A 137 -22.70 3.40 -10.52
C PRO A 137 -22.93 2.68 -11.86
N VAL A 138 -24.15 2.85 -12.40
CA VAL A 138 -24.53 2.40 -13.74
C VAL A 138 -25.06 3.63 -14.48
N PRO A 139 -24.35 4.14 -15.51
CA PRO A 139 -23.14 3.59 -16.10
C PRO A 139 -21.93 3.81 -15.17
N LEU A 140 -20.89 2.98 -15.34
CA LEU A 140 -19.59 3.25 -14.73
C LEU A 140 -19.02 4.56 -15.29
N PRO A 141 -18.20 5.30 -14.51
CA PRO A 141 -17.48 6.46 -15.04
C PRO A 141 -16.66 6.04 -16.27
N ASP A 142 -16.65 6.85 -17.33
CA ASP A 142 -15.89 6.49 -18.53
C ASP A 142 -14.38 6.45 -18.23
N HIS A 143 -13.74 5.32 -18.51
CA HIS A 143 -12.34 5.08 -18.21
C HIS A 143 -11.71 4.15 -19.25
N ASP A 144 -10.39 4.22 -19.37
CA ASP A 144 -9.60 3.35 -20.25
C ASP A 144 -9.07 2.11 -19.50
N VAL A 145 -8.76 2.27 -18.21
CA VAL A 145 -8.22 1.21 -17.34
C VAL A 145 -8.69 1.46 -15.91
N ALA A 146 -9.01 0.38 -15.20
CA ALA A 146 -9.30 0.42 -13.77
C ALA A 146 -8.20 -0.29 -12.97
N ILE A 147 -7.98 0.13 -11.73
CA ILE A 147 -7.03 -0.51 -10.81
C ILE A 147 -7.64 -0.56 -9.41
N VAL A 148 -7.57 -1.72 -8.75
CA VAL A 148 -7.93 -1.83 -7.33
C VAL A 148 -6.78 -1.29 -6.50
N ILE A 149 -7.08 -0.29 -5.67
CA ILE A 149 -6.11 0.31 -4.76
C ILE A 149 -6.40 -0.02 -3.30
N ALA A 150 -7.55 -0.60 -2.97
CA ALA A 150 -7.83 -1.09 -1.63
C ALA A 150 -6.84 -2.21 -1.23
N SER A 151 -6.40 -2.21 0.03
CA SER A 151 -5.58 -3.27 0.61
C SER A 151 -6.38 -4.52 0.92
N ASP A 152 -5.69 -5.58 1.34
CA ASP A 152 -6.27 -6.82 1.87
C ASP A 152 -6.71 -6.72 3.35
N SER A 153 -6.72 -5.52 3.94
CA SER A 153 -7.10 -5.33 5.33
C SER A 153 -8.56 -5.71 5.58
N GLU A 154 -8.87 -6.05 6.84
CA GLU A 154 -10.19 -6.56 7.22
C GLU A 154 -11.32 -5.56 6.89
N ASP A 155 -11.08 -4.26 7.06
CA ASP A 155 -12.02 -3.19 6.74
C ASP A 155 -12.20 -2.95 5.23
N CYS A 156 -11.26 -3.40 4.40
CA CYS A 156 -11.39 -3.37 2.93
C CYS A 156 -12.13 -4.59 2.36
N ARG A 157 -12.27 -5.68 3.13
CA ARG A 157 -12.79 -6.97 2.65
C ARG A 157 -14.14 -6.87 1.93
N ALA A 158 -15.09 -6.14 2.51
CA ALA A 158 -16.43 -6.03 1.94
C ALA A 158 -16.44 -5.24 0.61
N ALA A 159 -15.59 -4.22 0.49
CA ALA A 159 -15.41 -3.49 -0.77
C ALA A 159 -14.72 -4.36 -1.82
N LEU A 160 -13.68 -5.10 -1.44
CA LEU A 160 -12.99 -6.06 -2.31
C LEU A 160 -13.95 -7.14 -2.84
N ASP A 161 -14.80 -7.71 -1.99
CA ASP A 161 -15.81 -8.70 -2.40
C ASP A 161 -16.79 -8.13 -3.43
N GLN A 162 -17.21 -6.88 -3.26
CA GLN A 162 -18.09 -6.21 -4.21
C GLN A 162 -17.39 -5.94 -5.55
N ILE A 163 -16.12 -5.51 -5.52
CA ILE A 163 -15.31 -5.33 -6.73
C ILE A 163 -15.11 -6.67 -7.44
N ASP A 164 -14.84 -7.76 -6.72
CA ASP A 164 -14.59 -9.08 -7.31
C ASP A 164 -15.83 -9.61 -8.05
N ARG A 165 -17.03 -9.42 -7.47
CA ARG A 165 -18.30 -9.74 -8.14
C ARG A 165 -18.52 -8.93 -9.43
N ALA A 166 -18.02 -7.69 -9.47
CA ALA A 166 -18.11 -6.84 -10.65
C ALA A 166 -17.02 -7.16 -11.70
N ALA A 167 -15.85 -7.64 -11.26
CA ALA A 167 -14.66 -7.88 -12.09
C ALA A 167 -14.95 -8.79 -13.29
N VAL A 168 -15.80 -9.81 -13.12
CA VAL A 168 -16.18 -10.77 -14.18
C VAL A 168 -16.82 -10.08 -15.40
N ARG A 169 -17.52 -8.97 -15.18
CA ARG A 169 -18.24 -8.21 -16.22
C ARG A 169 -17.66 -6.81 -16.41
N TRP A 170 -16.44 -6.56 -15.91
CA TRP A 170 -15.82 -5.25 -16.01
C TRP A 170 -15.52 -4.92 -17.48
N PRO A 171 -15.93 -3.74 -17.98
CA PRO A 171 -15.90 -3.45 -19.42
C PRO A 171 -14.51 -3.09 -19.95
N ARG A 172 -13.55 -2.85 -19.06
CA ARG A 172 -12.18 -2.38 -19.36
C ARG A 172 -11.14 -3.29 -18.69
N PRO A 173 -9.84 -3.17 -18.99
CA PRO A 173 -8.81 -3.82 -18.20
C PRO A 173 -8.92 -3.41 -16.73
N LEU A 174 -9.01 -4.40 -15.83
CA LEU A 174 -9.00 -4.21 -14.38
C LEU A 174 -7.71 -4.80 -13.81
N LEU A 175 -6.86 -3.94 -13.26
CA LEU A 175 -5.57 -4.30 -12.68
C LEU A 175 -5.70 -4.59 -11.19
N ASN A 176 -4.79 -5.43 -10.67
CA ASN A 176 -4.74 -5.83 -9.26
C ASN A 176 -6.09 -6.38 -8.76
N ILE A 177 -6.64 -7.38 -9.45
CA ILE A 177 -7.95 -7.93 -9.10
C ILE A 177 -8.02 -8.42 -7.63
N PRO A 178 -9.17 -8.27 -6.95
CA PRO A 178 -9.27 -8.48 -5.49
C PRO A 178 -8.76 -9.85 -5.02
N ARG A 179 -9.10 -10.93 -5.73
CA ARG A 179 -8.64 -12.29 -5.37
C ARG A 179 -7.12 -12.44 -5.28
N GLN A 180 -6.35 -11.63 -6.00
CA GLN A 180 -4.88 -11.63 -5.94
C GLN A 180 -4.37 -10.69 -4.83
N VAL A 181 -5.01 -9.53 -4.64
CA VAL A 181 -4.70 -8.62 -3.53
C VAL A 181 -4.86 -9.35 -2.19
N CYS A 182 -5.93 -10.13 -2.02
CA CYS A 182 -6.17 -10.92 -0.82
C CYS A 182 -5.14 -12.01 -0.53
N ASN A 183 -4.20 -12.31 -1.45
CA ASN A 183 -3.10 -13.25 -1.22
C ASN A 183 -1.88 -12.59 -0.55
N LEU A 184 -1.88 -11.25 -0.43
CA LEU A 184 -0.83 -10.49 0.24
C LEU A 184 -0.92 -10.58 1.77
N ASP A 185 -2.04 -11.08 2.32
CA ASP A 185 -2.17 -11.33 3.76
C ASP A 185 -1.04 -12.23 4.22
N ARG A 186 -0.38 -11.87 5.31
CA ARG A 186 0.86 -12.50 5.79
C ARG A 186 0.76 -14.02 5.91
N ASP A 187 -0.38 -14.53 6.35
CA ASP A 187 -0.54 -15.97 6.53
C ASP A 187 -0.64 -16.71 5.19
N LYS A 188 -1.26 -16.10 4.18
CA LYS A 188 -1.37 -16.61 2.81
C LYS A 188 -0.09 -16.39 2.02
N LEU A 189 0.57 -15.24 2.19
CA LEU A 189 1.80 -14.88 1.52
C LEU A 189 2.89 -15.91 1.81
N TYR A 190 3.03 -16.34 3.07
CA TYR A 190 3.91 -17.45 3.41
C TYR A 190 3.58 -18.71 2.59
N ARG A 191 2.32 -19.16 2.57
CA ARG A 191 1.92 -20.37 1.83
C ARG A 191 2.15 -20.23 0.32
N LEU A 192 2.04 -19.01 -0.21
CA LEU A 192 2.25 -18.71 -1.61
C LEU A 192 3.73 -18.79 -2.00
N LEU A 193 4.65 -18.48 -1.07
CA LEU A 193 6.06 -18.24 -1.38
C LEU A 193 7.05 -19.24 -0.75
N ALA A 194 6.63 -20.05 0.22
CA ALA A 194 7.51 -20.84 1.10
C ALA A 194 8.47 -21.81 0.38
N ASP A 195 8.12 -22.30 -0.82
CA ASP A 195 8.92 -23.25 -1.61
C ASP A 195 9.75 -22.59 -2.71
N ILE A 196 9.89 -21.26 -2.73
CA ILE A 196 10.80 -20.57 -3.64
C ILE A 196 12.25 -20.77 -3.17
N GLU A 197 13.08 -21.42 -3.99
CA GLU A 197 14.50 -21.58 -3.73
C GLU A 197 15.22 -20.21 -3.66
N GLY A 198 16.07 -20.01 -2.65
CA GLY A 198 16.77 -18.74 -2.41
C GLY A 198 15.92 -17.68 -1.69
N LEU A 199 14.69 -18.02 -1.30
CA LEU A 199 13.81 -17.16 -0.51
C LEU A 199 13.68 -17.68 0.93
N VAL A 200 13.76 -16.75 1.87
CA VAL A 200 13.39 -16.97 3.27
C VAL A 200 12.13 -16.17 3.56
N ILE A 201 11.07 -16.86 3.97
CA ILE A 201 9.84 -16.24 4.49
C ILE A 201 9.41 -17.02 5.73
N PRO A 202 9.46 -16.43 6.94
CA PRO A 202 8.97 -17.07 8.15
C PRO A 202 7.48 -17.38 8.07
N ALA A 203 7.05 -18.53 8.61
CA ALA A 203 5.62 -18.78 8.76
C ALA A 203 5.01 -17.74 9.71
N THR A 204 3.94 -17.10 9.27
CA THR A 204 3.17 -16.17 10.09
C THR A 204 1.90 -16.86 10.55
N ILE A 205 1.78 -17.08 11.86
CA ILE A 205 0.74 -17.92 12.46
C ILE A 205 -0.16 -17.06 13.33
N ALA A 206 -1.47 -17.10 13.05
CA ALA A 206 -2.47 -16.48 13.90
C ALA A 206 -2.66 -17.30 15.18
N VAL A 207 -2.58 -16.64 16.33
CA VAL A 207 -2.75 -17.24 17.65
C VAL A 207 -3.61 -16.36 18.55
N ALA A 208 -4.42 -16.99 19.39
CA ALA A 208 -5.19 -16.28 20.40
C ALA A 208 -4.29 -15.90 21.59
N ARG A 209 -4.65 -14.82 22.28
CA ARG A 209 -3.99 -14.36 23.51
C ARG A 209 -3.81 -15.49 24.54
N GLY A 210 -4.83 -16.33 24.71
CA GLY A 210 -4.78 -17.47 25.64
C GLY A 210 -3.64 -18.44 25.35
N GLN A 211 -3.35 -18.72 24.07
CA GLN A 211 -2.23 -19.59 23.68
C GLN A 211 -0.89 -18.93 23.98
N LEU A 212 -0.76 -17.60 23.78
CA LEU A 212 0.46 -16.88 24.16
C LEU A 212 0.68 -16.86 25.68
N GLN A 213 -0.39 -16.82 26.48
CA GLN A 213 -0.30 -16.96 27.94
C GLN A 213 0.13 -18.36 28.39
N GLU A 214 -0.18 -19.40 27.61
CA GLU A 214 0.33 -20.75 27.86
C GLU A 214 1.82 -20.85 27.50
N VAL A 215 2.20 -20.28 26.34
CA VAL A 215 3.60 -20.17 25.91
C VAL A 215 4.46 -19.43 26.94
N SER A 216 3.94 -18.36 27.55
CA SER A 216 4.69 -17.58 28.54
C SER A 216 5.03 -18.40 29.79
N ARG A 217 4.20 -19.39 30.13
CA ARG A 217 4.41 -20.30 31.27
C ARG A 217 5.25 -21.52 30.90
N SER A 218 5.20 -21.97 29.65
CA SER A 218 5.92 -23.14 29.17
C SER A 218 6.34 -22.94 27.71
N ALA A 219 7.63 -22.65 27.49
CA ALA A 219 8.20 -22.43 26.16
C ALA A 219 8.01 -23.64 25.22
N GLY A 220 7.89 -24.86 25.77
CA GLY A 220 7.65 -26.08 24.99
C GLY A 220 6.35 -26.06 24.19
N VAL A 221 5.39 -25.19 24.53
CA VAL A 221 4.14 -25.03 23.78
C VAL A 221 4.39 -24.41 22.40
N LEU A 222 5.46 -23.62 22.20
CA LEU A 222 5.77 -23.01 20.89
C LEU A 222 5.96 -24.05 19.78
N ALA A 223 6.72 -25.11 20.08
CA ALA A 223 6.94 -26.19 19.13
C ALA A 223 5.64 -26.95 18.78
N GLY A 224 4.64 -26.91 19.66
CA GLY A 224 3.30 -27.45 19.41
C GLY A 224 2.43 -26.56 18.50
N ILE A 225 2.75 -25.26 18.40
CA ILE A 225 2.09 -24.33 17.47
C ILE A 225 2.68 -24.51 16.06
N ALA A 226 4.00 -24.46 15.94
CA ALA A 226 4.72 -24.83 14.74
C ALA A 226 6.15 -25.25 15.06
N THR A 227 6.66 -26.21 14.29
CA THR A 227 7.96 -26.84 14.53
C THR A 227 9.15 -25.87 14.42
N GLU A 228 9.00 -24.80 13.64
CA GLU A 228 10.04 -23.77 13.46
C GLU A 228 10.03 -22.68 14.53
N LEU A 229 9.03 -22.66 15.42
CA LEU A 229 8.94 -21.66 16.47
C LEU A 229 9.79 -22.05 17.68
N ALA A 230 10.76 -21.20 17.95
CA ALA A 230 11.50 -21.14 19.19
C ALA A 230 11.74 -19.67 19.53
N PHE A 231 11.98 -19.38 20.81
CA PHE A 231 12.44 -18.05 21.17
C PHE A 231 13.84 -17.77 20.58
N PRO A 232 14.13 -16.54 20.11
CA PRO A 232 13.21 -15.40 20.08
C PRO A 232 12.15 -15.49 18.98
N ILE A 233 10.93 -15.05 19.29
CA ILE A 233 9.82 -14.94 18.33
C ILE A 233 9.49 -13.47 18.05
N VAL A 234 8.91 -13.18 16.90
CA VAL A 234 8.28 -11.89 16.60
C VAL A 234 6.79 -12.01 16.88
N VAL A 235 6.24 -11.08 17.66
CA VAL A 235 4.81 -11.00 18.00
C VAL A 235 4.25 -9.68 17.50
N ARG A 236 3.06 -9.72 16.89
CA ARG A 236 2.34 -8.54 16.40
C ARG A 236 0.83 -8.68 16.66
N PRO A 237 0.13 -7.67 17.16
CA PRO A 237 -1.33 -7.69 17.22
C PRO A 237 -1.95 -7.80 15.81
N ARG A 238 -3.00 -8.61 15.66
CA ARG A 238 -3.72 -8.70 14.39
C ARG A 238 -4.39 -7.37 14.06
N GLY A 239 -4.34 -6.95 12.79
CA GLY A 239 -4.90 -5.68 12.33
C GLY A 239 -4.09 -4.44 12.73
N SER A 240 -2.94 -4.60 13.39
CA SER A 240 -2.04 -3.47 13.59
C SER A 240 -1.31 -3.15 12.28
N HIS A 241 -1.12 -1.87 12.00
CA HIS A 241 -0.30 -1.36 10.90
C HIS A 241 0.89 -0.62 11.46
N ALA A 242 1.87 -0.33 10.59
CA ALA A 242 2.97 0.55 10.97
C ALA A 242 3.59 0.09 12.31
N GLY A 243 4.02 -1.18 12.38
CA GLY A 243 4.73 -1.78 13.53
C GLY A 243 4.14 -1.56 14.94
N VAL A 244 2.89 -1.10 15.07
CA VAL A 244 2.26 -0.84 16.37
C VAL A 244 2.12 -2.17 17.09
N GLY A 245 2.74 -2.27 18.26
CA GLY A 245 2.77 -3.48 19.07
C GLY A 245 3.65 -4.60 18.52
N LEU A 246 4.40 -4.39 17.45
CA LEU A 246 5.41 -5.35 16.99
C LEU A 246 6.53 -5.46 18.03
N ALA A 247 6.88 -6.68 18.42
CA ALA A 247 7.94 -6.92 19.39
C ALA A 247 8.72 -8.20 19.06
N LYS A 248 10.02 -8.20 19.35
CA LYS A 248 10.84 -9.40 19.47
C LYS A 248 10.79 -9.84 20.93
N ILE A 249 10.41 -11.09 21.15
CA ILE A 249 10.21 -11.67 22.47
C ILE A 249 11.25 -12.76 22.66
N ASP A 250 12.15 -12.58 23.62
CA ASP A 250 13.31 -13.45 23.82
C ASP A 250 13.03 -14.66 24.72
N ASP A 251 11.98 -14.61 25.56
CA ASP A 251 11.59 -15.70 26.45
C ASP A 251 10.13 -15.54 26.95
N GLY A 252 9.69 -16.52 27.75
CA GLY A 252 8.35 -16.52 28.33
C GLY A 252 8.08 -15.35 29.29
N ALA A 253 9.07 -14.88 30.04
CA ALA A 253 8.92 -13.76 30.95
C ALA A 253 8.76 -12.42 30.19
N ALA A 254 9.48 -12.27 29.08
CA ALA A 254 9.30 -11.16 28.15
C ALA A 254 7.91 -11.20 27.50
N LEU A 255 7.41 -12.39 27.14
CA LEU A 255 6.07 -12.56 26.59
C LEU A 255 4.99 -12.16 27.61
N GLU A 256 5.11 -12.59 28.86
CA GLU A 256 4.17 -12.23 29.92
C GLU A 256 4.09 -10.71 30.11
N ARG A 257 5.26 -10.05 30.18
CA ARG A 257 5.34 -8.58 30.29
C ARG A 257 4.69 -7.90 29.09
N TYR A 258 5.03 -8.32 27.88
CA TYR A 258 4.44 -7.80 26.64
C TYR A 258 2.91 -7.91 26.67
N LEU A 259 2.37 -9.07 27.04
CA LEU A 259 0.92 -9.27 27.10
C LEU A 259 0.26 -8.39 28.17
N SER A 260 0.92 -8.12 29.30
CA SER A 260 0.37 -7.28 30.37
C SER A 260 0.13 -5.82 29.94
N GLU A 261 0.88 -5.34 28.95
CA GLU A 261 0.79 -3.98 28.39
C GLU A 261 -0.18 -3.88 27.20
N ARG A 262 -0.83 -5.00 26.84
CA ARG A 262 -1.62 -5.15 25.60
C ARG A 262 -3.04 -5.64 25.91
N GLN A 263 -4.02 -5.12 25.16
CA GLN A 263 -5.45 -5.46 25.32
C GLN A 263 -5.97 -6.35 24.18
N GLU A 264 -5.20 -6.47 23.11
CA GLU A 264 -5.52 -7.22 21.91
C GLU A 264 -5.66 -8.72 22.23
N GLN A 265 -6.57 -9.38 21.51
CA GLN A 265 -6.95 -10.79 21.75
C GLN A 265 -6.38 -11.75 20.70
N GLU A 266 -5.96 -11.24 19.56
CA GLU A 266 -5.41 -12.01 18.45
C GLU A 266 -4.07 -11.44 18.01
N PHE A 267 -3.13 -12.33 17.75
CA PHE A 267 -1.77 -12.00 17.39
C PHE A 267 -1.31 -12.83 16.21
N PHE A 268 -0.37 -12.27 15.45
CA PHE A 268 0.49 -13.03 14.56
C PHE A 268 1.83 -13.28 15.27
N ILE A 269 2.32 -14.51 15.15
CA ILE A 269 3.68 -14.89 15.56
C ILE A 269 4.47 -15.50 14.41
N SER A 270 5.78 -15.27 14.43
CA SER A 270 6.73 -15.90 13.52
C SER A 270 8.07 -16.08 14.22
N ARG A 271 8.93 -16.96 13.69
CA ARG A 271 10.32 -17.04 14.16
C ARG A 271 11.06 -15.74 13.84
N PHE A 272 11.93 -15.30 14.74
CA PHE A 272 12.86 -14.22 14.41
C PHE A 272 13.93 -14.73 13.43
N VAL A 273 14.21 -13.95 12.40
CA VAL A 273 15.35 -14.18 11.48
C VAL A 273 16.34 -13.06 11.72
N ASP A 274 17.54 -13.41 12.16
CA ASP A 274 18.61 -12.43 12.24
C ASP A 274 19.16 -12.17 10.83
N TYR A 275 19.11 -10.91 10.41
CA TYR A 275 19.56 -10.45 9.11
C TYR A 275 20.52 -9.26 9.26
N SER A 276 21.15 -9.10 10.43
CA SER A 276 22.26 -8.16 10.56
C SER A 276 23.43 -8.61 9.69
N ASP A 277 24.09 -7.68 9.03
CA ASP A 277 25.34 -7.98 8.31
C ASP A 277 26.53 -8.05 9.28
N GLU A 278 27.73 -8.25 8.71
CA GLU A 278 29.01 -8.33 9.44
C GLU A 278 29.31 -7.11 10.32
N ASP A 279 28.74 -5.94 9.98
CA ASP A 279 28.87 -4.72 10.77
C ASP A 279 27.89 -4.62 11.96
N GLY A 280 27.03 -5.63 12.14
CA GLY A 280 26.00 -5.68 13.17
C GLY A 280 24.81 -4.76 12.89
N LEU A 281 24.76 -4.12 11.72
CA LEU A 281 23.63 -3.30 11.30
C LEU A 281 22.66 -4.11 10.44
N PHE A 282 21.40 -3.69 10.49
CA PHE A 282 20.33 -4.28 9.70
C PHE A 282 20.07 -3.42 8.47
N ARG A 283 19.85 -4.06 7.31
CA ARG A 283 19.45 -3.42 6.05
C ARG A 283 18.07 -3.89 5.62
N LYS A 284 17.16 -2.94 5.47
CA LYS A 284 15.82 -3.18 4.93
C LYS A 284 15.70 -2.50 3.57
N TYR A 285 15.31 -3.25 2.57
CA TYR A 285 15.04 -2.79 1.21
C TYR A 285 13.54 -2.77 0.96
N ARG A 286 13.05 -1.70 0.34
CA ARG A 286 11.73 -1.68 -0.30
C ARG A 286 11.92 -1.79 -1.81
N VAL A 287 11.28 -2.79 -2.39
CA VAL A 287 11.28 -3.05 -3.83
C VAL A 287 9.85 -3.00 -4.33
N VAL A 288 9.61 -2.24 -5.40
CA VAL A 288 8.30 -2.16 -6.06
C VAL A 288 8.34 -2.93 -7.37
N PHE A 289 7.26 -3.64 -7.67
CA PHE A 289 7.05 -4.36 -8.91
C PHE A 289 6.03 -3.61 -9.74
N VAL A 290 6.39 -3.34 -11.00
CA VAL A 290 5.51 -2.69 -11.98
C VAL A 290 5.53 -3.54 -13.24
N ASP A 291 4.39 -4.12 -13.59
CA ASP A 291 4.22 -4.98 -14.77
C ASP A 291 5.26 -6.10 -14.82
N GLY A 292 5.52 -6.73 -13.67
CA GLY A 292 6.48 -7.84 -13.51
C GLY A 292 7.95 -7.43 -13.45
N ARG A 293 8.29 -6.14 -13.49
CA ARG A 293 9.66 -5.66 -13.29
C ARG A 293 9.85 -5.07 -11.90
N ALA A 294 10.92 -5.50 -11.21
CA ALA A 294 11.33 -4.95 -9.92
C ALA A 294 12.09 -3.62 -10.06
N TYR A 295 11.91 -2.72 -9.10
CA TYR A 295 12.60 -1.43 -8.98
C TYR A 295 12.94 -1.13 -7.53
N ALA A 296 14.13 -0.56 -7.27
CA ALA A 296 14.48 -0.02 -5.96
C ALA A 296 13.59 1.16 -5.58
N CYS A 297 12.91 1.07 -4.43
CA CYS A 297 12.17 2.20 -3.84
C CYS A 297 13.03 2.94 -2.80
N HIS A 298 13.55 2.22 -1.80
CA HIS A 298 14.48 2.77 -0.81
C HIS A 298 15.24 1.66 -0.08
N MET A 299 16.32 2.05 0.61
CA MET A 299 17.04 1.18 1.55
C MET A 299 17.24 1.95 2.86
N ALA A 300 16.91 1.31 3.98
CA ALA A 300 17.11 1.85 5.32
C ALA A 300 18.08 0.98 6.12
N ILE A 301 19.00 1.62 6.85
CA ILE A 301 20.00 0.96 7.68
C ILE A 301 19.82 1.38 9.13
N ALA A 302 19.77 0.44 10.07
CA ALA A 302 19.66 0.75 11.49
C ALA A 302 20.37 -0.27 12.40
N GLU A 303 20.59 0.11 13.65
CA GLU A 303 21.12 -0.78 14.71
C GLU A 303 20.05 -1.73 15.27
N ARG A 304 18.78 -1.52 14.88
CA ARG A 304 17.61 -2.30 15.30
C ARG A 304 17.00 -3.01 14.11
N TRP A 305 16.43 -4.20 14.35
CA TRP A 305 15.86 -5.06 13.32
C TRP A 305 14.46 -4.60 12.85
N ASP A 306 13.69 -3.86 13.65
CA ASP A 306 12.37 -3.38 13.27
C ASP A 306 12.47 -2.04 12.53
N ILE A 307 13.05 -2.10 11.32
CA ILE A 307 13.42 -0.91 10.54
C ILE A 307 12.24 -0.30 9.81
N TRP A 308 12.16 1.02 9.93
CA TRP A 308 11.33 1.88 9.12
C TRP A 308 12.16 3.07 8.67
N TYR A 309 11.92 3.58 7.46
CA TYR A 309 12.79 4.61 6.90
C TYR A 309 12.94 5.84 7.83
N LEU A 310 11.85 6.26 8.47
CA LEU A 310 11.83 7.38 9.42
C LEU A 310 12.54 7.10 10.75
N ASN A 311 12.64 5.83 11.18
CA ASN A 311 13.32 5.45 12.43
C ASN A 311 14.80 5.10 12.23
N ALA A 312 15.25 4.95 10.99
CA ALA A 312 16.61 4.51 10.64
C ALA A 312 17.68 5.63 10.74
N GLY A 313 17.26 6.89 10.86
CA GLY A 313 18.17 8.03 10.98
C GLY A 313 18.98 8.32 9.70
N MET A 314 18.44 7.97 8.52
CA MET A 314 19.12 8.12 7.22
C MET A 314 19.55 9.58 6.95
N THR A 315 18.71 10.55 7.28
CA THR A 315 18.97 12.00 7.11
C THR A 315 20.25 12.46 7.84
N ALA A 316 20.56 11.87 8.99
CA ALA A 316 21.70 12.29 9.80
C ALA A 316 23.03 11.60 9.42
N SER A 317 23.00 10.51 8.65
CA SER A 317 24.19 9.71 8.35
C SER A 317 24.58 9.69 6.86
N ALA A 318 25.70 10.32 6.53
CA ALA A 318 26.21 10.38 5.16
C ALA A 318 26.60 9.00 4.62
N SER A 319 27.16 8.12 5.45
CA SER A 319 27.52 6.76 5.04
C SER A 319 26.29 5.93 4.69
N LYS A 320 25.22 5.99 5.51
CA LYS A 320 23.96 5.30 5.20
C LYS A 320 23.34 5.78 3.90
N ARG A 321 23.38 7.10 3.63
CA ARG A 321 22.87 7.68 2.38
C ARG A 321 23.68 7.26 1.15
N LEU A 322 25.01 7.20 1.27
CA LEU A 322 25.88 6.74 0.19
C LEU A 322 25.61 5.26 -0.15
N GLU A 323 25.33 4.45 0.87
CA GLU A 323 24.99 3.05 0.66
C GLU A 323 23.63 2.91 -0.05
N GLU A 324 22.60 3.65 0.39
CA GLU A 324 21.29 3.67 -0.28
C GLU A 324 21.41 4.18 -1.73
N GLU A 325 22.22 5.21 -1.97
CA GLU A 325 22.54 5.71 -3.31
C GLU A 325 23.16 4.61 -4.18
N THR A 326 24.13 3.88 -3.64
CA THR A 326 24.80 2.78 -4.33
C THR A 326 23.81 1.66 -4.67
N PHE A 327 22.94 1.30 -3.71
CA PHE A 327 21.86 0.34 -3.93
C PHE A 327 20.94 0.76 -5.09
N MET A 328 20.46 2.01 -5.10
CA MET A 328 19.58 2.51 -6.16
C MET A 328 20.27 2.55 -7.52
N HIS A 329 21.52 3.05 -7.56
CA HIS A 329 22.27 3.19 -8.80
C HIS A 329 22.62 1.83 -9.43
N THR A 330 22.96 0.85 -8.61
CA THR A 330 23.41 -0.47 -9.06
C THR A 330 22.32 -1.54 -9.03
N PHE A 331 21.08 -1.20 -8.70
CA PHE A 331 19.98 -2.14 -8.47
C PHE A 331 19.87 -3.22 -9.55
N ASP A 332 19.78 -2.83 -10.83
CA ASP A 332 19.57 -3.75 -11.94
C ASP A 332 20.73 -4.75 -12.14
N ILE A 333 21.97 -4.32 -11.88
CA ILE A 333 23.18 -5.14 -12.10
C ILE A 333 23.69 -5.85 -10.83
N GLY A 334 23.22 -5.39 -9.67
CA GLY A 334 23.56 -5.89 -8.34
C GLY A 334 22.40 -6.67 -7.74
N PHE A 335 21.60 -6.03 -6.89
CA PHE A 335 20.52 -6.67 -6.13
C PHE A 335 19.54 -7.46 -7.02
N ALA A 336 19.00 -6.84 -8.07
CA ALA A 336 18.02 -7.49 -8.94
C ALA A 336 18.62 -8.68 -9.71
N ARG A 337 19.90 -8.58 -10.10
CA ARG A 337 20.61 -9.67 -10.78
C ARG A 337 20.89 -10.84 -9.84
N ARG A 338 21.33 -10.57 -8.61
CA ARG A 338 21.56 -11.62 -7.60
C ARG A 338 20.27 -12.39 -7.31
N HIS A 339 19.16 -11.68 -7.16
CA HIS A 339 17.87 -12.25 -6.78
C HIS A 339 16.95 -12.55 -7.97
N GLN A 340 17.45 -12.58 -9.21
CA GLN A 340 16.61 -12.61 -10.41
C GLN A 340 15.61 -13.77 -10.43
N THR A 341 16.02 -14.96 -9.97
CA THR A 341 15.17 -16.16 -9.93
C THR A 341 14.05 -16.00 -8.89
N VAL A 342 14.39 -15.48 -7.71
CA VAL A 342 13.43 -15.22 -6.64
C VAL A 342 12.45 -14.14 -7.06
N LEU A 343 12.94 -13.01 -7.60
CA LEU A 343 12.10 -11.90 -8.05
C LEU A 343 11.14 -12.33 -9.18
N ALA A 344 11.60 -13.18 -10.11
CA ALA A 344 10.73 -13.74 -11.15
C ALA A 344 9.65 -14.65 -10.56
N ALA A 345 10.00 -15.52 -9.61
CA ALA A 345 9.03 -16.38 -8.92
C ALA A 345 8.01 -15.58 -8.09
N LEU A 346 8.44 -14.50 -7.42
CA LEU A 346 7.53 -13.58 -6.72
C LEU A 346 6.51 -12.98 -7.69
N VAL A 347 6.96 -12.48 -8.84
CA VAL A 347 6.07 -11.91 -9.86
C VAL A 347 5.05 -12.93 -10.36
N GLU A 348 5.48 -14.16 -10.66
CA GLU A 348 4.60 -15.22 -11.14
C GLU A 348 3.53 -15.59 -10.09
N ARG A 349 3.93 -15.78 -8.84
CA ARG A 349 3.03 -16.28 -7.79
C ARG A 349 2.12 -15.22 -7.21
N VAL A 350 2.63 -14.01 -6.98
CA VAL A 350 1.80 -12.87 -6.52
C VAL A 350 0.83 -12.47 -7.62
N GLY A 351 1.31 -12.39 -8.86
CA GLY A 351 0.47 -12.18 -10.04
C GLY A 351 -0.22 -10.82 -10.14
N LEU A 352 0.19 -9.83 -9.33
CA LEU A 352 -0.31 -8.45 -9.37
C LEU A 352 0.50 -7.61 -10.36
N GLU A 353 -0.17 -6.67 -11.02
CA GLU A 353 0.51 -5.69 -11.89
C GLU A 353 1.33 -4.66 -11.11
N TYR A 354 0.90 -4.33 -9.90
CA TYR A 354 1.58 -3.37 -9.03
C TYR A 354 1.52 -3.82 -7.58
N PHE A 355 2.68 -4.09 -6.99
CA PHE A 355 2.82 -4.45 -5.58
C PHE A 355 4.25 -4.16 -5.10
N MET A 356 4.49 -4.27 -3.80
CA MET A 356 5.79 -4.05 -3.20
C MET A 356 6.13 -5.20 -2.26
N ILE A 357 7.42 -5.30 -1.98
CA ILE A 357 7.93 -6.09 -0.88
C ILE A 357 8.83 -5.22 -0.01
N ASP A 358 8.79 -5.51 1.28
CA ASP A 358 9.85 -5.14 2.21
C ASP A 358 10.67 -6.38 2.52
N CYS A 359 11.98 -6.27 2.33
CA CYS A 359 12.90 -7.40 2.35
C CYS A 359 14.29 -7.06 2.90
N ALA A 360 15.10 -8.09 3.12
CA ALA A 360 16.50 -8.02 3.51
C ALA A 360 17.29 -9.12 2.80
N GLU A 361 18.62 -9.06 2.88
CA GLU A 361 19.51 -10.17 2.54
C GLU A 361 19.92 -10.87 3.84
N THR A 362 19.85 -12.19 3.91
CA THR A 362 20.39 -12.97 5.04
C THR A 362 21.89 -13.14 4.88
N ALA A 363 22.58 -13.53 5.95
CA ALA A 363 24.04 -13.74 5.93
C ALA A 363 24.51 -14.80 4.92
N ASP A 364 23.64 -15.75 4.54
CA ASP A 364 23.92 -16.75 3.50
C ASP A 364 23.57 -16.28 2.08
N GLY A 365 23.09 -15.04 1.94
CA GLY A 365 22.75 -14.41 0.66
C GLY A 365 21.33 -14.68 0.15
N SER A 366 20.47 -15.36 0.92
CA SER A 366 19.06 -15.54 0.57
C SER A 366 18.27 -14.23 0.70
N LEU A 367 17.18 -14.09 -0.06
CA LEU A 367 16.26 -12.96 0.07
C LEU A 367 15.26 -13.24 1.21
N LEU A 368 15.27 -12.43 2.26
CA LEU A 368 14.29 -12.48 3.35
C LEU A 368 13.12 -11.54 3.04
N ILE A 369 11.89 -12.04 3.03
CA ILE A 369 10.67 -11.23 2.87
C ILE A 369 10.00 -11.02 4.23
N PHE A 370 9.72 -9.75 4.56
CA PHE A 370 8.96 -9.38 5.77
C PHE A 370 7.47 -9.22 5.47
N GLU A 371 7.15 -8.62 4.33
CA GLU A 371 5.80 -8.37 3.86
C GLU A 371 5.79 -8.12 2.36
N ALA A 372 4.64 -8.39 1.76
CA ALA A 372 4.27 -7.86 0.46
C ALA A 372 2.94 -7.12 0.64
N ASP A 373 2.79 -5.99 -0.03
CA ASP A 373 1.57 -5.19 0.02
C ASP A 373 1.35 -4.49 -1.32
N ASN A 374 0.14 -3.97 -1.56
CA ASN A 374 -0.14 -3.09 -2.68
C ASN A 374 -0.22 -1.61 -2.26
N THR A 375 -0.13 -1.28 -0.96
CA THR A 375 -0.41 0.06 -0.44
C THR A 375 0.81 0.82 0.06
N ALA A 376 2.01 0.23 0.03
CA ALA A 376 3.23 0.93 0.36
C ALA A 376 3.42 2.19 -0.49
N VAL A 377 3.76 3.28 0.19
CA VAL A 377 3.92 4.59 -0.44
C VAL A 377 5.20 4.62 -1.26
N VAL A 378 5.08 4.94 -2.54
CA VAL A 378 6.18 5.34 -3.43
C VAL A 378 5.97 6.81 -3.78
N HIS A 379 6.92 7.67 -3.41
CA HIS A 379 6.77 9.12 -3.50
C HIS A 379 8.10 9.81 -3.81
N ASN A 380 8.04 11.03 -4.34
CA ASN A 380 9.21 11.87 -4.61
C ASN A 380 9.22 13.12 -3.70
N MET A 381 8.99 12.92 -2.40
CA MET A 381 8.89 14.03 -1.44
C MET A 381 10.21 14.33 -0.73
N ASP A 382 11.14 13.36 -0.72
CA ASP A 382 12.42 13.49 -0.02
C ASP A 382 13.23 14.70 -0.54
N PRO A 383 13.82 15.52 0.35
CA PRO A 383 14.50 16.75 -0.04
C PRO A 383 15.74 16.44 -0.90
N PRO A 384 15.84 16.95 -2.15
CA PRO A 384 16.99 16.69 -3.02
C PRO A 384 18.33 17.18 -2.47
N SER A 385 18.30 18.16 -1.56
CA SER A 385 19.50 18.64 -0.85
C SER A 385 20.10 17.59 0.10
N VAL A 386 19.32 16.61 0.54
CA VAL A 386 19.75 15.52 1.42
C VAL A 386 19.86 14.20 0.64
N PHE A 387 18.91 13.93 -0.27
CA PHE A 387 18.78 12.68 -1.02
C PHE A 387 18.74 12.93 -2.55
N PRO A 388 19.83 13.46 -3.15
CA PRO A 388 19.81 13.88 -4.55
C PRO A 388 19.53 12.75 -5.54
N TYR A 389 19.87 11.50 -5.18
CA TYR A 389 19.69 10.31 -6.01
C TYR A 389 18.26 9.76 -6.06
N LYS A 390 17.40 10.11 -5.10
CA LYS A 390 16.04 9.54 -5.00
C LYS A 390 15.13 10.02 -6.12
N SER A 391 15.13 11.32 -6.42
CA SER A 391 14.21 11.89 -7.41
C SER A 391 14.37 11.26 -8.81
N PRO A 392 15.59 11.12 -9.38
CA PRO A 392 15.78 10.37 -10.62
C PRO A 392 15.29 8.92 -10.54
N GLN A 393 15.49 8.24 -9.41
CA GLN A 393 15.04 6.85 -9.23
C GLN A 393 13.50 6.74 -9.14
N MET A 394 12.83 7.66 -8.45
CA MET A 394 11.36 7.66 -8.33
C MET A 394 10.69 7.92 -9.68
N HIS A 395 11.23 8.84 -10.49
CA HIS A 395 10.70 9.09 -11.84
C HIS A 395 10.77 7.84 -12.73
N LYS A 396 11.79 6.98 -12.61
CA LYS A 396 11.81 5.70 -13.35
C LYS A 396 10.62 4.80 -13.00
N ILE A 397 10.22 4.78 -11.72
CA ILE A 397 9.05 4.00 -11.25
C ILE A 397 7.76 4.64 -11.77
N PHE A 398 7.65 5.97 -11.70
CA PHE A 398 6.47 6.71 -12.16
C PHE A 398 6.26 6.52 -13.67
N ASP A 399 7.33 6.65 -14.46
CA ASP A 399 7.32 6.41 -15.91
C ASP A 399 6.93 4.95 -16.22
N ALA A 400 7.47 3.98 -15.46
CA ALA A 400 7.11 2.57 -15.62
C ALA A 400 5.62 2.32 -15.34
N PHE A 401 5.08 2.94 -14.28
CA PHE A 401 3.67 2.80 -13.90
C PHE A 401 2.74 3.44 -14.93
N ALA A 402 3.04 4.66 -15.39
CA ALA A 402 2.32 5.31 -16.47
C ALA A 402 2.35 4.47 -17.77
N ALA A 403 3.52 3.97 -18.16
CA ALA A 403 3.68 3.14 -19.34
C ALA A 403 2.92 1.80 -19.24
N MET A 404 2.84 1.21 -18.04
CA MET A 404 2.02 0.01 -17.78
C MET A 404 0.54 0.30 -18.06
N LEU A 405 0.00 1.39 -17.51
CA LEU A 405 -1.40 1.78 -17.71
C LEU A 405 -1.72 1.98 -19.20
N GLU A 406 -0.85 2.64 -19.95
CA GLU A 406 -1.00 2.84 -21.39
C GLU A 406 -0.99 1.54 -22.20
N ARG A 407 -0.12 0.59 -21.84
CA ARG A 407 -0.07 -0.73 -22.50
C ARG A 407 -1.38 -1.49 -22.25
N ARG A 408 -1.85 -1.51 -21.00
CA ARG A 408 -3.08 -2.21 -20.60
C ARG A 408 -4.31 -1.62 -21.29
N ALA A 409 -4.42 -0.30 -21.33
CA ALA A 409 -5.50 0.40 -22.03
C ALA A 409 -5.56 0.09 -23.53
N ARG A 410 -4.40 0.06 -24.23
CA ARG A 410 -4.35 -0.31 -25.65
C ARG A 410 -4.82 -1.74 -25.90
N CYS A 411 -4.34 -2.70 -25.11
CA CYS A 411 -4.76 -4.10 -25.21
C CYS A 411 -6.27 -4.26 -24.97
N GLY A 412 -6.84 -3.46 -24.05
CA GLY A 412 -8.28 -3.44 -23.79
C GLY A 412 -9.10 -2.98 -24.99
N ARG A 413 -8.65 -1.93 -25.69
CA ARG A 413 -9.33 -1.42 -26.90
C ARG A 413 -9.26 -2.41 -28.07
N GLU A 414 -8.13 -3.10 -28.25
CA GLU A 414 -7.96 -4.12 -29.29
C GLU A 414 -8.82 -5.37 -29.07
N ARG A 415 -9.14 -5.72 -27.81
CA ARG A 415 -10.03 -6.85 -27.50
C ARG A 415 -11.52 -6.50 -27.60
N ALA A 416 -11.86 -5.22 -27.55
CA ALA A 416 -13.23 -4.73 -27.62
C ALA A 416 -13.66 -4.33 -29.05
N ALA A 417 -12.69 -4.10 -29.95
CA ALA A 417 -12.88 -3.90 -31.38
C ALA A 417 -12.91 -5.25 -32.10
#